data_AF-A0A4V4NF45-F1
#
_entry.id   AF-A0A4V4NF45-F1
#
_cell.length_a   1.000
_cell.length_b   1.000
_cell.length_c   1.000
_cell.angle_alpha   90.00
_cell.angle_beta   90.00
_cell.angle_gamma   90.00
#
_symmetry.space_group_name_H-M   'P 1'
#
loop_
_entity.id
_entity.type
_entity.pdbx_description
1 polymer ?
#
loop_
_entity_poly.entity_id
_entity_poly.type
_entity_poly.pdbx_seq_one_letter_code
_entity_poly.pdbx_strand_id
1 'polypeptide(L)'
;MTYPQYTFELTSRAQLAALSFDQLASLRSCIDSDLNHLLNHLHNSLSADMETPLLTLDGYPRNDIDVPEIRKCRSKIITLRNDYKWISEELLEKMNTQLEKNKQ
;
A
#
# COMPACT_ATOMS: atom_id res chain seq x y z
N MET A 1 -7.73 -19.76 3.67
CA MET A 1 -8.08 -18.73 2.69
C MET A 1 -6.80 -17.99 2.33
N THR A 2 -6.32 -18.13 1.10
CA THR A 2 -5.11 -17.45 0.59
C THR A 2 -5.56 -16.16 -0.07
N TYR A 3 -5.07 -15.01 0.41
CA TYR A 3 -5.38 -13.72 -0.20
C TYR A 3 -4.43 -13.44 -1.37
N PRO A 4 -4.91 -12.83 -2.47
CA PRO A 4 -4.03 -12.35 -3.53
C PRO A 4 -3.06 -11.34 -2.93
N GLN A 5 -1.76 -11.66 -3.02
CA GLN A 5 -0.69 -10.78 -2.55
C GLN A 5 -0.24 -9.91 -3.72
N TYR A 6 -0.08 -8.61 -3.46
CA TYR A 6 0.61 -7.70 -4.36
C TYR A 6 2.10 -8.04 -4.36
N THR A 7 2.57 -8.53 -5.51
CA THR A 7 3.97 -8.93 -5.73
C THR A 7 4.65 -8.06 -6.80
N PHE A 8 3.98 -7.03 -7.29
CA PHE A 8 4.52 -6.18 -8.34
C PHE A 8 5.48 -5.16 -7.74
N GLU A 9 6.76 -5.25 -8.10
CA GLU A 9 7.75 -4.27 -7.62
C GLU A 9 7.73 -3.02 -8.50
N LEU A 10 7.17 -1.96 -7.94
CA LEU A 10 6.96 -0.70 -8.62
C LEU A 10 8.22 0.17 -8.48
N THR A 11 8.99 0.25 -9.56
CA THR A 11 10.29 0.95 -9.56
C THR A 11 10.22 2.31 -10.26
N SER A 12 9.22 2.53 -11.13
CA SER A 12 9.01 3.81 -11.81
C SER A 12 7.56 4.00 -12.27
N ARG A 13 7.13 5.25 -12.44
CA ARG A 13 5.81 5.56 -13.00
C ARG A 13 5.63 5.12 -14.45
N ALA A 14 6.71 5.07 -15.24
CA ALA A 14 6.66 4.61 -16.63
C ALA A 14 6.15 3.16 -16.76
N GLN A 15 6.43 2.31 -15.76
CA GLN A 15 5.90 0.95 -15.72
C GLN A 15 4.37 0.92 -15.62
N LEU A 16 3.76 1.88 -14.90
CA LEU A 16 2.31 1.97 -14.77
C LEU A 16 1.65 2.47 -16.06
N ALA A 17 2.26 3.44 -16.72
CA ALA A 17 1.77 3.96 -17.99
C ALA A 17 1.66 2.87 -19.08
N ALA A 18 2.56 1.89 -19.05
CA ALA A 18 2.57 0.76 -19.98
C ALA A 18 1.45 -0.28 -19.74
N LEU A 19 0.82 -0.28 -18.56
CA LEU A 19 -0.23 -1.25 -18.21
C LEU A 19 -1.60 -0.85 -18.78
N SER A 20 -2.45 -1.85 -18.99
CA SER A 20 -3.85 -1.63 -19.35
C SER A 20 -4.66 -1.14 -18.15
N PHE A 21 -5.83 -0.54 -18.42
CA PHE A 21 -6.75 -0.11 -17.38
C PHE A 21 -7.15 -1.28 -16.45
N ASP A 22 -7.50 -2.44 -17.01
CA ASP A 22 -7.91 -3.62 -16.24
C ASP A 22 -6.77 -4.16 -15.37
N GLN A 23 -5.53 -4.12 -15.87
CA GLN A 23 -4.34 -4.50 -15.11
C GLN A 23 -4.13 -3.58 -13.92
N LEU A 24 -4.20 -2.25 -14.13
CA LEU A 24 -4.07 -1.27 -13.07
C LEU A 24 -5.19 -1.38 -12.03
N ALA A 25 -6.43 -1.61 -12.47
CA ALA A 25 -7.58 -1.81 -11.57
C ALA A 25 -7.39 -3.06 -10.71
N SER A 26 -6.92 -4.15 -11.30
CA SER A 26 -6.62 -5.40 -10.60
C SER A 26 -5.49 -5.23 -9.59
N LEU A 27 -4.39 -4.55 -9.97
CA LEU A 27 -3.28 -4.24 -9.08
C LEU A 27 -3.74 -3.37 -7.90
N ARG A 28 -4.55 -2.34 -8.16
CA ARG A 28 -5.13 -1.48 -7.12
C ARG A 28 -5.91 -2.31 -6.09
N SER A 29 -6.79 -3.21 -6.54
CA SER A 29 -7.56 -4.08 -5.65
C SER A 29 -6.69 -5.05 -4.86
N CYS A 30 -5.59 -5.55 -5.44
CA CYS A 30 -4.63 -6.38 -4.72
C CYS A 30 -3.92 -5.60 -3.60
N ILE A 31 -3.48 -4.37 -3.88
CA ILE A 31 -2.87 -3.51 -2.86
C ILE A 31 -3.87 -3.18 -1.76
N ASP A 32 -5.12 -2.86 -2.10
CA ASP A 32 -6.16 -2.60 -1.10
C ASP A 32 -6.37 -3.80 -0.16
N SER A 33 -6.42 -5.01 -0.71
CA SER A 33 -6.50 -6.24 0.08
C SER A 33 -5.30 -6.40 1.02
N ASP A 34 -4.09 -6.19 0.51
CA ASP A 34 -2.86 -6.31 1.30
C ASP A 34 -2.71 -5.23 2.37
N LEU A 35 -3.07 -4.00 2.06
CA LEU A 35 -3.11 -2.90 3.04
C LEU A 35 -4.06 -3.24 4.19
N ASN A 36 -5.27 -3.72 3.88
CA ASN A 36 -6.23 -4.13 4.90
C ASN A 36 -5.69 -5.29 5.74
N HIS A 37 -5.06 -6.28 5.12
CA HIS A 37 -4.44 -7.40 5.84
C HIS A 37 -3.33 -6.92 6.79
N LEU A 38 -2.41 -6.08 6.31
CA LEU A 38 -1.29 -5.58 7.12
C LEU A 38 -1.76 -4.65 8.25
N LEU A 39 -2.76 -3.80 8.00
CA LEU A 39 -3.35 -2.94 9.03
C LEU A 39 -4.05 -3.79 10.10
N ASN A 40 -4.79 -4.82 9.70
CA ASN A 40 -5.42 -5.75 10.63
C ASN A 40 -4.37 -6.53 11.44
N HIS A 41 -3.27 -6.97 10.82
CA HIS A 41 -2.17 -7.63 11.52
C HIS A 41 -1.52 -6.67 12.54
N LEU A 42 -1.23 -5.44 12.13
CA LEU A 42 -0.64 -4.41 12.99
C LEU A 42 -1.51 -4.15 14.23
N HIS A 43 -2.83 -4.06 14.04
CA HIS A 43 -3.76 -3.83 15.14
C HIS A 43 -3.98 -5.07 16.01
N ASN A 44 -4.36 -6.20 15.40
CA ASN A 44 -4.82 -7.38 16.13
C ASN A 44 -3.68 -8.23 16.72
N SER A 45 -2.53 -8.27 16.04
CA SER A 45 -1.39 -9.12 16.44
C SER A 45 -0.31 -8.33 17.15
N LEU A 46 -0.02 -7.11 16.70
CA LEU A 46 1.07 -6.29 17.27
C LEU A 46 0.58 -5.23 18.26
N SER A 47 -0.74 -5.10 18.47
CA SER A 47 -1.37 -4.12 19.37
C SER A 47 -0.87 -2.69 19.14
N ALA A 48 -0.63 -2.35 17.87
CA ALA A 48 -0.12 -1.05 17.45
C ALA A 48 -0.89 -0.53 16.22
N ASP A 49 -0.70 0.73 15.90
CA ASP A 49 -1.19 1.35 14.66
C ASP A 49 -0.02 1.98 13.88
N MET A 50 -0.28 2.89 12.94
CA MET A 50 0.78 3.58 12.18
C MET A 50 1.48 4.70 12.97
N GLU A 51 0.93 5.13 14.09
CA GLU A 51 1.32 6.34 14.84
C GLU A 51 1.85 6.02 16.26
N THR A 52 1.59 4.81 16.76
CA THR A 52 1.98 4.35 18.10
C THR A 52 3.47 4.62 18.34
N PRO A 53 3.85 5.30 19.43
CA PRO A 53 5.25 5.53 19.78
C PRO A 53 5.99 4.21 20.00
N LEU A 54 7.15 4.08 19.35
CA LEU A 54 8.00 2.88 19.43
C LEU A 54 9.15 3.02 20.44
N LEU A 55 9.33 4.22 20.97
CA LEU A 55 10.34 4.55 21.96
C LEU A 55 9.67 5.00 23.24
N THR A 56 10.35 4.74 24.35
CA THR A 56 10.05 5.33 25.66
C THR A 56 10.47 6.81 25.68
N LEU A 57 10.09 7.54 26.73
CA LEU A 57 10.37 8.99 26.85
C LEU A 57 11.86 9.33 26.88
N ASP A 58 12.68 8.42 27.38
CA ASP A 58 14.15 8.46 27.42
C ASP A 58 14.81 7.97 26.12
N GLY A 59 14.04 7.56 25.12
CA GLY A 59 14.51 7.26 23.77
C GLY A 59 14.92 5.81 23.51
N TYR A 60 14.69 4.89 24.46
CA TYR A 60 14.96 3.47 24.26
C TYR A 60 13.79 2.76 23.58
N PRO A 61 14.02 1.65 22.83
CA PRO A 61 12.93 0.84 22.32
C PRO A 61 12.01 0.36 23.45
N ARG A 62 10.71 0.45 23.24
CA ARG A 62 9.72 -0.12 24.15
C ARG A 62 9.91 -1.63 24.29
N ASN A 63 9.84 -2.12 25.52
CA ASN A 63 10.00 -3.54 25.84
C ASN A 63 8.68 -4.32 25.83
N ASP A 64 7.54 -3.60 25.84
CA ASP A 64 6.19 -4.17 25.90
C ASP A 64 5.60 -4.49 24.52
N ILE A 65 6.29 -4.12 23.44
CA ILE A 65 5.88 -4.36 22.05
C ILE A 65 7.07 -4.86 21.22
N ASP A 66 6.78 -5.62 20.15
CA ASP A 66 7.81 -6.01 19.17
C ASP A 66 8.11 -4.83 18.21
N VAL A 67 9.01 -3.95 18.65
CA VAL A 67 9.43 -2.77 17.89
C VAL A 67 9.98 -3.14 16.50
N PRO A 68 10.90 -4.12 16.34
CA PRO A 68 11.36 -4.54 15.02
C PRO A 68 10.25 -4.98 14.07
N GLU A 69 9.31 -5.81 14.52
CA GLU A 69 8.22 -6.32 13.70
C GLU A 69 7.26 -5.20 13.28
N ILE A 70 6.91 -4.31 14.22
CA ILE A 70 6.08 -3.13 13.92
C ILE A 70 6.74 -2.25 12.86
N ARG A 71 8.05 -1.97 12.96
CA ARG A 71 8.77 -1.17 11.95
C ARG A 71 8.69 -1.83 10.57
N LYS A 72 8.91 -3.14 10.50
CA LYS A 72 8.84 -3.89 9.24
C LYS A 72 7.44 -3.83 8.63
N CYS A 73 6.41 -4.04 9.44
CA CYS A 73 5.02 -3.95 9.00
C CYS A 73 4.66 -2.55 8.50
N ARG A 74 5.00 -1.51 9.29
CA ARG A 74 4.77 -0.10 8.91
C ARG A 74 5.50 0.28 7.63
N SER A 75 6.76 -0.15 7.46
CA SER A 75 7.52 0.11 6.23
C SER A 75 6.81 -0.47 5.01
N LYS A 76 6.31 -1.72 5.11
CA LYS A 76 5.56 -2.35 4.01
C LYS A 76 4.26 -1.58 3.71
N ILE A 77 3.52 -1.16 4.74
CA ILE A 77 2.30 -0.36 4.58
C ILE A 77 2.61 0.98 3.87
N ILE A 78 3.69 1.67 4.26
CA ILE A 78 4.08 2.95 3.65
C ILE A 78 4.38 2.77 2.16
N THR A 79 5.18 1.76 1.80
CA THR A 79 5.49 1.47 0.39
C THR A 79 4.21 1.19 -0.40
N LEU A 80 3.34 0.31 0.10
CA LEU A 80 2.08 -0.01 -0.57
C LEU A 80 1.14 1.19 -0.71
N ARG A 81 1.09 2.10 0.27
CA ARG A 81 0.31 3.34 0.16
C ARG A 81 0.84 4.25 -0.95
N ASN A 82 2.16 4.34 -1.10
CA ASN A 82 2.77 5.12 -2.17
C ASN A 82 2.47 4.51 -3.55
N ASP A 83 2.58 3.19 -3.68
CA ASP A 83 2.25 2.46 -4.90
C ASP A 83 0.77 2.62 -5.27
N TYR A 84 -0.12 2.44 -4.30
CA TYR A 84 -1.55 2.63 -4.46
C TYR A 84 -1.88 4.02 -5.00
N LYS A 85 -1.22 5.05 -4.45
CA LYS A 85 -1.38 6.43 -4.91
C LYS A 85 -0.98 6.57 -6.38
N TRP A 86 0.17 6.05 -6.78
CA TRP A 86 0.64 6.14 -8.17
C TRP A 86 -0.27 5.38 -9.14
N ILE A 87 -0.72 4.19 -8.76
CA ILE A 87 -1.68 3.40 -9.57
C ILE A 87 -3.00 4.15 -9.72
N SER A 88 -3.49 4.77 -8.64
CA SER A 88 -4.76 5.52 -8.67
C SER A 88 -4.68 6.76 -9.56
N GLU A 89 -3.54 7.46 -9.55
CA GLU A 89 -3.29 8.59 -10.44
C GLU A 89 -3.29 8.16 -11.92
N GLU A 90 -2.59 7.06 -12.25
CA GLU A 90 -2.55 6.52 -13.62
C GLU A 90 -3.93 6.03 -14.09
N LEU A 91 -4.70 5.37 -13.22
CA LEU A 91 -6.08 4.96 -13.53
C LEU A 91 -6.97 6.16 -13.88
N LEU A 92 -6.86 7.24 -13.09
CA LEU A 92 -7.61 8.47 -13.32
C LEU A 92 -7.24 9.10 -14.67
N GLU A 93 -5.95 9.17 -15.00
CA GLU A 93 -5.47 9.72 -16.26
C GLU A 93 -5.97 8.91 -17.46
N LYS A 94 -5.88 7.58 -17.41
CA LYS A 94 -6.42 6.71 -18.47
C LYS A 94 -7.93 6.86 -18.60
N MET A 95 -8.67 6.91 -17.50
CA MET A 95 -10.13 7.10 -17.52
C MET A 95 -10.51 8.43 -18.19
N ASN A 96 -9.86 9.53 -17.81
CA ASN A 96 -10.09 10.85 -18.42
C ASN A 96 -9.78 10.83 -19.92
N THR A 97 -8.68 10.19 -20.32
CA THR A 97 -8.31 10.05 -21.73
C THR A 97 -9.38 9.30 -22.54
N GLN A 98 -9.99 8.26 -21.98
CA GLN A 98 -11.09 7.54 -22.65
C GLN A 98 -12.36 8.40 -22.76
N LEU A 99 -12.67 9.18 -21.72
CA LEU A 99 -13.83 10.09 -21.74
C LEU A 99 -13.69 11.18 -22.81
N GLU A 100 -12.51 11.75 -23.00
CA GLU A 100 -12.27 12.75 -24.05
C GLU A 100 -12.36 12.16 -25.45
N LYS A 101 -11.88 10.92 -25.66
CA LYS A 101 -12.02 10.21 -26.95
C LYS A 101 -13.47 9.94 -27.32
N ASN A 102 -14.32 9.66 -26.33
CA ASN A 102 -15.74 9.38 -26.56
C ASN A 102 -16.57 10.65 -26.86
N LYS A 103 -16.01 11.85 -26.65
CA LYS A 103 -16.67 13.13 -26.95
C LYS A 103 -16.39 13.64 -28.37
N GLN A 104 -15.38 13.08 -29.04
CA GLN A 104 -15.00 13.40 -30.43
C GLN A 104 -15.72 12.48 -31.41
#